data_AF-A0A813DWS4-F1
#
_entry.id   AF-A0A813DWS4-F1
#
_cell.length_a   1.000
_cell.length_b   1.000
_cell.length_c   1.000
_cell.angle_alpha   90.00
_cell.angle_beta   90.00
_cell.angle_gamma   90.00
#
_symmetry.space_group_name_H-M   'P 1'
#
loop_
_entity.id
_entity.type
_entity.pdbx_description
1 polymer ?
#
loop_
_entity_poly.entity_id
_entity_poly.type
_entity_poly.pdbx_seq_one_letter_code
_entity_poly.pdbx_strand_id
1 'polypeptide(L)'
;MAGRRYNALWQQTMLRIKDPKVSVPFYEKNFNMKLVHEYHFPQWKFSLYFMERVRDGVTVPTPGTKESEAYLWNMTGTTLELTHNHGSEEDAFVYQQLLNLPWEDDLSFSILLKQLWGVVFCMTAYSTFQNML
;
A
#
# COMPACT_ATOMS: atom_id res chain seq x y z
N MET A 1 -22.04 -8.28 2.19
CA MET A 1 -20.64 -7.83 2.39
C MET A 1 -19.89 -8.96 3.06
N ALA A 2 -18.80 -9.43 2.48
CA ALA A 2 -17.96 -10.47 3.08
C ALA A 2 -17.57 -10.10 4.52
N GLY A 3 -17.52 -11.06 5.44
CA GLY A 3 -16.88 -10.89 6.76
C GLY A 3 -17.75 -10.65 8.01
N ARG A 4 -19.05 -10.34 7.90
CA ARG A 4 -19.90 -9.96 9.07
C ARG A 4 -19.98 -10.99 10.21
N ARG A 5 -19.82 -12.28 9.92
CA ARG A 5 -19.87 -13.34 10.95
C ARG A 5 -18.65 -13.33 11.88
N TYR A 6 -17.50 -12.84 11.41
CA TYR A 6 -16.23 -12.86 12.15
C TYR A 6 -15.65 -11.46 12.36
N ASN A 7 -16.41 -10.42 12.05
CA ASN A 7 -15.95 -9.03 12.03
C ASN A 7 -14.66 -8.81 11.22
N ALA A 8 -14.43 -9.63 10.19
CA ALA A 8 -13.28 -9.50 9.31
C ALA A 8 -13.55 -8.38 8.29
N LEU A 9 -12.64 -7.43 8.18
CA LEU A 9 -12.71 -6.31 7.26
C LEU A 9 -11.55 -6.38 6.27
N TRP A 10 -11.84 -6.10 5.00
CA TRP A 10 -10.81 -5.89 3.98
C TRP A 10 -10.24 -4.48 4.14
N GLN A 11 -9.15 -4.37 4.89
CA GLN A 11 -8.64 -3.07 5.32
C GLN A 11 -7.74 -2.41 4.26
N GLN A 12 -6.92 -3.17 3.53
CA GLN A 12 -5.95 -2.60 2.59
C GLN A 12 -5.73 -3.44 1.34
N THR A 13 -5.32 -2.75 0.27
CA THR A 13 -4.70 -3.35 -0.91
C THR A 13 -3.32 -2.72 -1.11
N MET A 14 -2.27 -3.52 -1.21
CA MET A 14 -0.90 -3.03 -1.31
C MET A 14 -0.40 -3.02 -2.77
N LEU A 15 0.17 -1.89 -3.19
CA LEU A 15 0.89 -1.73 -4.45
C LEU A 15 2.28 -1.19 -4.17
N ARG A 16 3.29 -1.77 -4.82
CA ARG A 16 4.64 -1.21 -4.82
C ARG A 16 4.73 -0.07 -5.82
N ILE A 17 5.29 1.04 -5.39
CA ILE A 17 5.50 2.24 -6.20
C ILE A 17 6.97 2.58 -6.30
N LYS A 18 7.32 3.23 -7.41
CA LYS A 18 8.69 3.68 -7.67
C LYS A 18 9.01 4.96 -6.92
N ASP A 19 8.17 5.98 -7.09
CA ASP A 19 8.36 7.31 -6.50
C ASP A 19 7.06 7.77 -5.84
N PRO A 20 7.05 8.00 -4.51
CA PRO A 20 5.89 8.53 -3.80
C PRO A 20 5.54 9.96 -4.18
N LYS A 21 6.51 10.79 -4.58
CA LYS A 21 6.29 12.19 -5.00
C LYS A 21 5.51 12.29 -6.30
N VAL A 22 5.56 11.26 -7.14
CA VAL A 22 4.75 11.15 -8.36
C VAL A 22 3.44 10.44 -8.06
N SER A 23 3.51 9.31 -7.34
CA SER A 23 2.36 8.42 -7.15
C SER A 23 1.30 9.03 -6.24
N VAL A 24 1.68 9.63 -5.10
CA VAL A 24 0.71 10.20 -4.16
C VAL A 24 -0.11 11.31 -4.81
N PRO A 25 0.49 12.37 -5.42
CA PRO A 25 -0.29 13.42 -6.08
C PRO A 25 -1.12 12.90 -7.25
N PHE A 26 -0.68 11.84 -7.94
CA PHE A 26 -1.47 11.20 -9.00
C PHE A 26 -2.77 10.61 -8.44
N TYR A 27 -2.71 9.89 -7.32
CA TYR A 27 -3.92 9.33 -6.68
C TYR A 27 -4.79 10.41 -6.05
N GLU A 28 -4.20 11.46 -5.45
CA GLU A 28 -4.97 12.58 -4.93
C GLU A 28 -5.74 13.31 -6.04
N LYS A 29 -5.08 13.60 -7.16
CA LYS A 29 -5.66 14.38 -8.25
C LYS A 29 -6.68 13.61 -9.08
N ASN A 30 -6.37 12.37 -9.46
CA ASN A 30 -7.19 11.63 -10.44
C ASN A 30 -8.27 10.76 -9.79
N PHE A 31 -8.06 10.32 -8.55
CA PHE A 31 -8.98 9.43 -7.84
C PHE A 31 -9.62 10.08 -6.61
N ASN A 32 -9.30 11.36 -6.37
CA ASN A 32 -9.79 12.13 -5.22
C ASN A 32 -9.53 11.41 -3.89
N MET A 33 -8.38 10.74 -3.80
CA MET A 33 -7.92 10.10 -2.57
C MET A 33 -7.20 11.11 -1.68
N LYS A 34 -7.09 10.79 -0.39
CA LYS A 34 -6.30 11.54 0.58
C LYS A 34 -5.29 10.63 1.25
N LEU A 35 -4.10 11.15 1.46
CA LEU A 35 -3.12 10.52 2.32
C LEU A 35 -3.66 10.53 3.76
N VAL A 36 -3.82 9.34 4.32
CA VAL A 36 -4.32 9.13 5.69
C VAL A 36 -3.14 9.12 6.65
N HIS A 37 -2.15 8.26 6.40
CA HIS A 37 -1.00 8.08 7.26
C HIS A 37 0.20 7.59 6.45
N GLU A 38 1.39 7.77 7.02
CA GLU A 38 2.64 7.29 6.44
C GLU A 38 3.50 6.64 7.52
N TYR A 39 4.16 5.53 7.17
CA TYR A 39 5.17 4.91 8.01
C TYR A 39 6.51 4.93 7.29
N HIS A 40 7.55 5.34 8.00
CA HIS A 40 8.91 5.30 7.49
C HIS A 40 9.72 4.30 8.31
N PHE A 41 10.37 3.38 7.62
CA PHE A 41 11.26 2.38 8.23
C PHE A 41 12.68 2.57 7.70
N PRO A 42 13.45 3.56 8.21
CA PRO A 42 14.79 3.87 7.70
C PRO A 42 15.76 2.68 7.78
N GLN A 43 15.63 1.87 8.83
CA GLN A 43 16.47 0.68 9.05
C GLN A 43 16.30 -0.35 7.93
N TRP A 44 15.08 -0.45 7.39
CA TRP A 44 14.70 -1.41 6.35
C TRP A 44 14.59 -0.79 4.96
N LYS A 45 14.88 0.51 4.83
CA LYS A 45 14.87 1.26 3.56
C LYS A 45 13.54 1.18 2.80
N PHE A 46 12.41 1.23 3.51
CA PHE A 46 11.11 1.35 2.87
C PHE A 46 10.18 2.32 3.59
N SER A 47 9.15 2.77 2.90
CA SER A 47 8.09 3.62 3.43
C SER A 47 6.73 3.18 2.89
N LEU A 48 5.71 3.37 3.71
CA LEU A 48 4.33 3.01 3.41
C LEU A 48 3.50 4.29 3.40
N TYR A 49 2.63 4.45 2.41
CA TYR A 49 1.71 5.57 2.30
C TYR A 49 0.29 5.03 2.16
N PHE A 50 -0.59 5.36 3.10
CA PHE A 50 -1.96 4.87 3.14
C PHE A 50 -2.90 5.90 2.55
N MET A 51 -3.54 5.55 1.45
CA MET A 51 -4.47 6.42 0.73
C MET A 51 -5.90 5.92 0.91
N GLU A 52 -6.84 6.79 1.28
CA GLU A 52 -8.27 6.46 1.33
C GLU A 52 -9.04 7.42 0.42
N ARG A 53 -10.10 6.93 -0.24
CA ARG A 53 -11.14 7.81 -0.78
C ARG A 53 -12.02 8.26 0.38
N VAL A 54 -11.91 9.52 0.76
CA VAL A 54 -12.65 10.08 1.90
C VAL A 54 -14.15 9.95 1.67
N ARG A 55 -14.86 9.44 2.68
CA ARG A 55 -16.32 9.32 2.69
C ARG A 55 -16.96 10.65 3.06
N ASP A 56 -18.16 10.89 2.55
CA ASP A 56 -18.88 12.14 2.80
C ASP A 56 -19.05 12.39 4.31
N GLY A 57 -18.71 13.60 4.74
CA GLY A 57 -18.80 14.01 6.16
C GLY A 57 -17.66 13.54 7.06
N VAL A 58 -16.65 12.85 6.52
CA VAL A 58 -15.46 12.43 7.29
C VAL A 58 -14.31 13.40 7.04
N THR A 59 -13.63 13.81 8.11
CA THR A 59 -12.40 14.60 8.03
C THR A 59 -11.21 13.69 8.34
N VAL A 60 -10.26 13.62 7.43
CA VAL A 60 -9.02 12.85 7.63
C VAL A 60 -8.05 13.69 8.47
N PRO A 61 -7.46 13.13 9.55
CA PRO A 61 -6.45 13.83 10.34
C PRO A 61 -5.18 14.12 9.54
N THR A 62 -4.33 15.02 10.05
CA THR A 62 -3.02 15.29 9.43
C THR A 62 -2.15 14.02 9.43
N PRO A 63 -1.56 13.61 8.30
CA PRO A 63 -0.68 12.44 8.23
C PRO A 63 0.52 12.53 9.18
N GLY A 64 1.03 11.37 9.61
CA GLY A 64 2.19 11.28 10.51
C GLY A 64 1.90 11.58 11.99
N THR A 65 0.63 11.80 12.35
CA THR A 65 0.19 12.04 13.74
C THR A 65 -0.35 10.76 14.39
N LYS A 66 -0.40 10.70 15.72
CA LYS A 66 -1.02 9.58 16.45
C LYS A 66 -2.51 9.46 16.13
N GLU A 67 -3.16 10.59 15.88
CA GLU A 67 -4.56 10.69 15.50
C GLU A 67 -4.80 10.05 14.13
N SER A 68 -3.90 10.30 13.16
CA SER A 68 -3.98 9.66 11.84
C SER A 68 -3.73 8.15 11.87
N GLU A 69 -2.83 7.68 12.73
CA GLU A 69 -2.62 6.25 12.97
C GLU A 69 -3.86 5.60 13.58
N ALA A 70 -4.41 6.20 14.63
CA ALA A 70 -5.66 5.73 15.24
C ALA A 70 -6.82 5.72 14.23
N TYR A 71 -6.91 6.72 13.36
CA TYR A 71 -7.91 6.75 12.29
C TYR A 71 -7.69 5.60 11.29
N LEU A 72 -6.46 5.35 10.82
CA LEU A 72 -6.13 4.30 9.86
C LEU A 72 -6.55 2.90 10.33
N TRP A 73 -6.39 2.60 11.62
CA TRP A 73 -6.69 1.29 12.18
C TRP A 73 -8.15 1.10 12.62
N ASN A 74 -8.88 2.19 12.84
CA ASN A 74 -10.29 2.15 13.27
C ASN A 74 -11.28 2.51 12.16
N MET A 75 -10.81 2.96 11.00
CA MET A 75 -11.70 3.23 9.87
C MET A 75 -12.36 1.95 9.36
N THR A 76 -13.59 2.08 8.87
CA THR A 76 -14.34 1.01 8.20
C THR A 76 -14.14 0.99 6.68
N GLY A 77 -13.28 1.88 6.17
CA GLY A 77 -12.92 1.96 4.76
C GLY A 77 -11.83 0.98 4.36
N THR A 78 -11.50 0.98 3.07
CA THR A 78 -10.35 0.25 2.51
C THR A 78 -9.32 1.26 2.03
N THR A 79 -8.08 1.10 2.47
CA THR A 79 -6.93 1.90 2.00
C THR A 79 -6.23 1.25 0.82
N LEU A 80 -5.65 2.10 -0.01
CA LEU A 80 -4.59 1.73 -0.93
C LEU A 80 -3.26 2.00 -0.23
N GLU A 81 -2.54 0.94 0.10
CA GLU A 81 -1.21 1.00 0.68
C GLU A 81 -0.18 1.08 -0.45
N LEU A 82 0.56 2.19 -0.53
CA LEU A 82 1.65 2.36 -1.47
C LEU A 82 2.98 2.11 -0.76
N THR A 83 3.66 1.04 -1.15
CA THR A 83 4.98 0.69 -0.59
C THR A 83 6.08 1.22 -1.49
N HIS A 84 6.91 2.12 -0.98
CA HIS A 84 8.11 2.61 -1.64
C HIS A 84 9.36 1.97 -1.02
N ASN A 85 10.11 1.24 -1.82
CA ASN A 85 11.45 0.79 -1.46
C ASN A 85 12.47 1.86 -1.87
N HIS A 86 13.22 2.38 -0.90
CA HIS A 86 14.15 3.49 -1.13
C HIS A 86 15.24 3.08 -2.12
N GLY A 87 15.60 4.00 -3.02
CA GLY A 87 16.57 3.78 -4.08
C GLY A 87 15.98 3.19 -5.37
N SER A 88 14.71 2.75 -5.37
CA SER A 88 14.05 2.28 -6.59
C SER A 88 13.77 3.41 -7.60
N GLU A 89 13.76 4.67 -7.16
CA GLU A 89 13.58 5.87 -7.98
C GLU A 89 14.66 5.99 -9.07
N GLU A 90 15.91 5.66 -8.71
CA GLU A 90 17.08 5.77 -9.59
C GLU A 90 17.23 4.55 -10.51
N ASP A 91 16.54 3.47 -10.22
CA ASP A 91 16.64 2.22 -10.95
C ASP A 91 15.74 2.26 -12.20
N ALA A 92 16.33 2.42 -13.39
CA ALA A 92 15.61 2.39 -14.66
C ALA A 92 15.07 0.98 -15.00
N PHE A 93 15.54 -0.05 -14.29
CA PHE A 93 15.49 -1.44 -14.72
C PHE A 93 14.12 -2.14 -14.48
N VAL A 94 13.35 -1.71 -13.48
CA VAL A 94 12.18 -2.49 -13.01
C VAL A 94 11.00 -2.49 -13.99
N TYR A 95 10.74 -1.40 -14.70
CA TYR A 95 9.61 -1.30 -15.64
C TYR A 95 9.95 -1.72 -17.07
N GLN A 96 11.21 -1.52 -17.49
CA GLN A 96 11.66 -1.93 -18.82
C GLN A 96 11.52 -3.45 -18.99
N GLN A 97 11.71 -4.23 -17.93
CA GLN A 97 11.57 -5.68 -17.98
C GLN A 97 10.11 -6.13 -18.13
N LEU A 98 9.14 -5.49 -17.46
CA LEU A 98 7.72 -5.84 -17.57
C LEU A 98 7.10 -5.44 -18.91
N LEU A 99 7.55 -4.33 -19.50
CA LEU A 99 7.10 -3.87 -20.82
C LEU A 99 7.72 -4.66 -21.97
N ASN A 100 8.87 -5.31 -21.75
CA ASN A 100 9.58 -6.13 -22.72
C ASN A 100 9.27 -7.64 -22.56
N LEU A 101 8.35 -8.02 -21.67
CA LEU A 101 7.88 -9.40 -21.64
C LEU A 101 7.01 -9.64 -22.89
N PRO A 102 7.26 -10.72 -23.65
CA PRO A 102 6.36 -11.09 -24.73
C PRO A 102 4.96 -11.34 -24.15
N TRP A 103 3.96 -10.80 -24.84
CA TRP A 103 2.53 -11.06 -24.56
C TRP A 103 2.20 -12.50 -25.00
N GLU A 104 2.78 -13.49 -24.35
CA GLU A 104 2.37 -14.88 -24.51
C GLU A 104 1.31 -15.21 -23.46
N ASP A 105 0.27 -15.91 -23.91
CA ASP A 105 -1.01 -16.17 -23.24
C ASP A 105 -0.93 -16.92 -21.89
N ASP A 106 0.27 -17.16 -21.35
CA ASP A 106 0.53 -17.84 -20.07
C ASP A 106 0.71 -16.85 -18.89
N LEU A 107 -0.16 -15.85 -18.83
CA LEU A 107 -0.20 -14.81 -17.79
C LEU A 107 -0.67 -15.29 -16.40
N SER A 108 -0.86 -16.60 -16.18
CA SER A 108 -1.57 -17.10 -15.01
C SER A 108 -0.71 -17.43 -13.78
N PHE A 109 0.61 -17.63 -13.91
CA PHE A 109 1.43 -18.11 -12.77
C PHE A 109 2.55 -17.19 -12.31
N SER A 110 3.24 -16.46 -13.19
CA SER A 110 4.49 -15.76 -12.81
C SER A 110 4.27 -14.36 -12.20
N ILE A 111 3.28 -13.59 -12.68
CA ILE A 111 2.93 -12.27 -12.12
C ILE A 111 2.26 -12.45 -10.76
N LEU A 112 1.38 -13.44 -10.65
CA LEU A 112 0.75 -13.83 -9.40
C LEU A 112 1.81 -14.25 -8.38
N LEU A 113 2.83 -15.03 -8.77
CA LEU A 113 3.97 -15.33 -7.88
C LEU A 113 4.73 -14.07 -7.46
N LYS A 114 5.07 -13.14 -8.36
CA LYS A 114 5.80 -11.91 -7.97
C LYS A 114 4.97 -10.96 -7.08
N GLN A 115 3.66 -10.91 -7.25
CA GLN A 115 2.74 -10.20 -6.33
C GLN A 115 2.55 -10.97 -5.01
N LEU A 116 2.45 -12.30 -5.05
CA LEU A 116 2.34 -13.16 -3.88
C LEU A 116 3.61 -13.13 -3.02
N TRP A 117 4.80 -13.04 -3.59
CA TRP A 117 6.04 -12.78 -2.83
C TRP A 117 6.03 -11.41 -2.12
N GLY A 118 5.22 -10.45 -2.59
CA GLY A 118 4.96 -9.20 -1.87
C GLY A 118 3.91 -9.30 -0.77
N VAL A 119 2.86 -10.11 -0.99
CA VAL A 119 1.83 -10.39 0.02
C VAL A 119 2.37 -11.27 1.16
N VAL A 120 3.26 -12.22 0.87
CA VAL A 120 3.91 -13.08 1.87
C VAL A 120 4.77 -12.25 2.83
N PHE A 121 5.48 -11.23 2.35
CA PHE A 121 6.26 -10.33 3.23
C PHE A 121 5.36 -9.49 4.15
N CYS A 122 4.18 -9.09 3.68
CA CYS A 122 3.19 -8.34 4.47
C CYS A 122 2.67 -9.17 5.65
N MET A 123 2.50 -10.49 5.50
CA MET A 123 2.05 -11.37 6.58
C MET A 123 3.13 -11.61 7.65
N THR A 124 4.41 -11.68 7.25
CA THR A 124 5.52 -11.79 8.21
C THR A 124 5.76 -10.48 8.97
N ALA A 125 5.56 -9.33 8.32
CA ALA A 125 5.67 -8.02 8.97
C ALA A 125 4.58 -7.84 10.05
N TYR A 126 3.35 -8.30 9.78
CA TYR A 126 2.25 -8.26 10.76
C TYR A 126 2.54 -9.13 11.99
N SER A 127 3.06 -10.36 11.82
CA SER A 127 3.41 -11.21 12.97
C SER A 127 4.59 -10.68 13.77
N THR A 128 5.50 -9.94 13.15
CA THR A 128 6.64 -9.34 13.86
C THR A 128 6.22 -8.06 14.61
N PHE A 129 5.26 -7.30 14.07
CA PHE A 129 4.72 -6.10 14.71
C PHE A 129 3.86 -6.41 15.95
N GLN A 130 3.08 -7.51 15.93
CA GLN A 130 2.33 -8.01 17.09
C GLN A 130 3.22 -8.51 18.23
N ASN A 131 4.47 -8.89 17.96
CA ASN A 131 5.42 -9.37 18.96
C ASN A 131 6.35 -8.27 19.53
N MET A 132 6.22 -7.02 19.05
CA MET A 132 6.99 -5.86 19.54
C MET A 132 6.14 -4.87 20.36
N LEU A 133 4.85 -5.16 20.54
CA LEU A 133 3.94 -4.49 21.49
C LEU A 133 3.67 -5.41 22.67
#